data_AF-A0A0F2M7G3-F1
#
_entry.id   AF-A0A0F2M7G3-F1
#
_cell.length_a   1.000
_cell.length_b   1.000
_cell.length_c   1.000
_cell.angle_alpha   90.00
_cell.angle_beta   90.00
_cell.angle_gamma   90.00
#
_symmetry.space_group_name_H-M   'P 1'
#
loop_
_entity.id
_entity.type
_entity.pdbx_description
1 polymer ?
#
loop_
_entity_poly.entity_id
_entity_poly.type
_entity_poly.pdbx_seq_one_letter_code
_entity_poly.pdbx_strand_id
1 'polypeptide(L)' 'MSVELCLATCWDHQYAGLENGDQCWCGDTFNPRNSSAVNETLCNVACPGNTTEYCGAKKTMLVYNLTRID' A
#
# COMPACT_ATOMS: atom_id res chain seq x y z
N MET A 1 -5.20 10.36 -3.19
CA MET A 1 -4.58 9.29 -2.40
C MET A 1 -3.26 9.79 -1.82
N SER A 2 -3.03 9.61 -0.52
CA SER A 2 -1.73 9.72 0.16
C SER A 2 -1.52 8.44 0.99
N VAL A 3 -0.32 8.25 1.54
CA VAL A 3 -0.07 7.10 2.42
C VAL A 3 -0.99 7.17 3.64
N GLU A 4 -1.01 8.29 4.35
CA GLU A 4 -1.79 8.48 5.59
C GLU A 4 -3.27 8.22 5.38
N LEU A 5 -3.82 8.70 4.26
CA LEU A 5 -5.22 8.49 3.94
C LEU A 5 -5.54 7.00 3.78
N CYS A 6 -4.66 6.24 3.13
CA CYS A 6 -4.87 4.80 2.95
C CYS A 6 -4.72 4.05 4.29
N LEU A 7 -3.70 4.37 5.09
CA LEU A 7 -3.52 3.75 6.42
C LEU A 7 -4.72 4.02 7.34
N ALA A 8 -5.22 5.26 7.35
CA ALA A 8 -6.41 5.62 8.12
C ALA A 8 -7.67 4.94 7.61
N THR A 9 -7.77 4.70 6.29
CA THR A 9 -8.90 3.99 5.70
C THR A 9 -8.91 2.53 6.11
N CYS A 10 -7.75 1.88 6.16
CA CYS A 10 -7.60 0.45 6.47
C CYS A 10 -7.33 0.16 7.97
N TRP A 11 -7.68 1.08 8.87
CA TRP A 11 -7.32 1.02 10.30
C TRP A 11 -7.83 -0.25 11.05
N ASP A 12 -8.80 -0.96 10.50
CA ASP A 12 -9.41 -2.18 11.01
C ASP A 12 -8.89 -3.47 10.35
N HIS A 13 -7.86 -3.38 9.51
CA HIS A 13 -7.19 -4.49 8.86
C HIS A 13 -5.71 -4.62 9.28
N GLN A 14 -5.10 -5.78 9.04
CA GLN A 14 -3.67 -5.99 9.31
C GLN A 14 -2.75 -5.27 8.31
N TYR A 15 -3.20 -5.08 7.06
CA TYR A 15 -2.40 -4.46 6.01
C TYR A 15 -3.17 -3.40 5.24
N ALA A 16 -2.43 -2.39 4.81
CA ALA A 16 -2.83 -1.43 3.80
C ALA A 16 -1.88 -1.51 2.60
N GLY A 17 -2.44 -1.42 1.39
CA GLY A 17 -1.70 -1.51 0.14
C GLY A 17 -2.02 -0.34 -0.78
N LEU A 18 -0.99 0.31 -1.32
CA LEU A 18 -1.12 1.36 -2.32
C LEU A 18 -0.65 0.87 -3.68
N GLU A 19 -1.49 1.02 -4.70
CA GLU A 19 -1.19 0.60 -6.07
C GLU A 19 -1.55 1.71 -7.08
N ASN A 20 -0.79 1.78 -8.17
CA ASN A 20 -1.07 2.66 -9.31
C ASN A 20 -1.15 4.18 -8.98
N GLY A 21 -0.70 4.60 -7.79
CA GLY A 21 -0.73 5.99 -7.35
C GLY A 21 -2.04 6.42 -6.70
N ASP A 22 -3.16 5.84 -7.09
CA ASP A 22 -4.50 6.28 -6.69
C ASP A 22 -5.35 5.20 -6.00
N GLN A 23 -4.90 3.94 -5.97
CA GLN A 23 -5.63 2.85 -5.37
C GLN A 23 -5.17 2.59 -3.92
N CYS A 24 -6.14 2.25 -3.07
CA CYS A 24 -5.91 1.80 -1.70
C CYS A 24 -6.65 0.50 -1.48
N TRP A 25 -5.95 -0.48 -0.90
CA TRP A 25 -6.41 -1.83 -0.68
C TRP A 25 -6.23 -2.18 0.80
N CYS A 26 -7.26 -2.74 1.41
CA CYS A 26 -7.20 -3.24 2.79
C CYS A 26 -7.30 -4.77 2.78
N GLY A 27 -6.59 -5.42 3.69
CA GLY A 27 -6.71 -6.87 3.84
C GLY A 27 -5.86 -7.44 4.96
N ASP A 28 -6.18 -8.68 5.32
CA ASP A 28 -5.51 -9.39 6.42
C ASP A 28 -4.58 -10.50 5.93
N THR A 29 -4.62 -10.82 4.64
CA THR A 29 -3.80 -11.87 4.03
C THR A 29 -3.44 -11.54 2.59
N PHE A 30 -2.36 -12.12 2.10
CA PHE A 30 -1.97 -12.10 0.69
C PHE A 30 -2.29 -13.44 0.04
N ASN A 31 -2.68 -13.44 -1.24
CA ASN A 31 -2.86 -14.69 -1.97
C ASN A 31 -1.50 -15.17 -2.54
N PRO A 32 -0.92 -16.25 -2.00
CA PRO A 32 0.43 -16.67 -2.38
C PRO A 32 0.54 -17.15 -3.84
N ARG A 33 -0.58 -17.36 -4.54
CA ARG A 33 -0.59 -17.74 -5.96
C ARG A 33 -0.47 -16.54 -6.91
N ASN A 34 -0.75 -15.33 -6.44
CA ASN A 34 -0.77 -14.12 -7.27
C ASN A 34 0.12 -12.98 -6.75
N SER A 35 0.78 -13.17 -5.62
CA SER A 35 1.65 -12.16 -5.00
C SER A 35 3.02 -12.74 -4.63
N SER A 36 4.06 -11.95 -4.86
CA SER A 36 5.42 -12.21 -4.40
C SER A 36 6.06 -10.89 -3.98
N ALA A 37 6.94 -10.92 -2.99
CA ALA A 37 7.72 -9.75 -2.62
C ALA A 37 8.62 -9.32 -3.79
N VAL A 38 8.71 -8.01 -4.02
CA VAL A 38 9.55 -7.40 -5.04
C VAL A 38 10.39 -6.27 -4.41
N ASN A 39 11.35 -5.75 -5.16
CA ASN A 39 12.13 -4.61 -4.70
C ASN A 39 11.25 -3.36 -4.60
N GLU A 40 11.35 -2.64 -3.50
CA GLU A 40 10.58 -1.41 -3.22
C GLU A 40 10.78 -0.31 -4.27
N THR A 41 11.92 -0.29 -4.96
CA THR A 41 12.17 0.66 -6.08
C THR A 41 11.18 0.52 -7.24
N LEU A 42 10.44 -0.59 -7.33
CA LEU A 42 9.36 -0.76 -8.30
C LEU A 42 8.05 -0.06 -7.89
N CYS A 43 7.97 0.48 -6.67
CA CYS A 43 6.87 1.29 -6.17
C CYS A 43 7.26 2.77 -6.27
N ASN A 44 7.25 3.31 -7.49
CA ASN A 44 7.83 4.62 -7.81
C ASN A 44 6.82 5.65 -8.36
N VAL A 45 5.53 5.39 -8.24
CA VAL A 45 4.48 6.37 -8.59
C VAL A 45 4.24 7.26 -7.38
N ALA A 46 4.43 8.57 -7.55
CA ALA A 46 4.18 9.54 -6.50
C ALA A 46 2.69 9.58 -6.13
N CYS A 47 2.39 9.78 -4.85
CA CYS A 47 1.01 9.95 -4.40
C CYS A 47 0.45 11.31 -4.88
N PRO A 48 -0.78 11.35 -5.43
CA PRO A 48 -1.40 12.62 -5.86
C PRO A 48 -1.78 13.53 -4.69
N GLY A 49 -1.96 12.97 -3.48
CA GLY A 49 -2.22 13.73 -2.26
C GLY A 49 -0.96 14.21 -1.54
N ASN A 50 0.20 13.59 -1.81
CA ASN A 50 1.49 14.03 -1.32
C ASN A 50 2.62 13.56 -2.25
N THR A 51 3.13 14.46 -3.10
CA THR A 51 4.13 14.09 -4.12
C THR A 51 5.51 13.75 -3.56
N THR A 52 5.72 13.87 -2.24
CA THR A 52 6.97 13.42 -1.58
C THR A 52 6.92 11.95 -1.15
N GLU A 53 5.79 11.28 -1.32
CA GLU A 53 5.58 9.87 -0.99
C GLU A 53 5.29 9.05 -2.24
N TYR A 54 5.52 7.74 -2.14
CA TYR A 54 5.17 6.78 -3.18
C TYR A 54 3.90 6.00 -2.82
N CYS A 55 3.05 5.78 -3.83
CA CYS A 55 1.76 5.09 -3.75
C CYS A 55 1.75 3.85 -4.67
N GLY A 56 2.82 3.05 -4.63
CA GLY A 56 2.99 1.85 -5.46
C GLY A 56 3.40 2.15 -6.90
N ALA A 57 3.08 1.24 -7.81
CA ALA A 57 3.05 1.45 -9.26
C ALA A 57 2.08 0.46 -9.91
N LYS A 58 2.05 0.39 -11.25
CA LYS A 58 1.17 -0.55 -11.96
C LYS A 58 1.63 -1.99 -11.72
N LYS A 59 0.78 -2.85 -11.13
CA LYS A 59 1.07 -4.25 -10.73
C LYS A 59 2.09 -4.42 -9.60
N THR A 60 2.48 -3.34 -8.93
CA THR A 60 3.37 -3.39 -7.77
C THR A 60 2.77 -2.55 -6.64
N MET A 61 2.55 -3.20 -5.51
CA MET A 61 1.87 -2.61 -4.37
C MET A 61 2.89 -2.26 -3.28
N LEU A 62 2.83 -1.03 -2.78
CA LEU A 62 3.52 -0.65 -1.56
C LEU A 62 2.64 -1.06 -0.37
N VAL A 63 3.16 -1.93 0.49
CA VAL A 63 2.38 -2.57 1.56
C VAL A 63 2.88 -2.11 2.92
N TYR A 64 1.94 -1.66 3.76
CA TYR A 64 2.18 -1.30 5.16
C TYR A 64 1.53 -2.32 6.07
N ASN A 65 2.26 -2.70 7.12
CA ASN A 65 1.72 -3.50 8.21
C ASN A 65 1.16 -2.57 9.29
N LEU A 66 -0.11 -2.75 9.63
CA LEU A 66 -0.87 -1.97 10.59
C LEU A 66 -1.00 -2.64 11.96
N THR A 67 -0.24 -3.71 12.25
CA THR A 67 -0.26 -4.41 13.55
C THR A 67 -0.29 -3.39 14.69
N ARG A 68 -1.37 -3.47 15.49
CA ARG A 68 -1.52 -2.61 16.66
C ARG A 68 -0.52 -3.05 17.72
N ILE A 69 0.25 -2.09 18.23
CA ILE A 69 1.06 -2.27 19.42
C ILE A 69 0.14 -1.87 20.58
N ASP A 70 -0.65 -2.82 21.07
CA ASP A 70 -1.38 -2.68 22.34
C ASP A 70 -0.43 -2.89 23.53
#